data_AF-A0A9P9IWL2-F1
#
_entry.id   AF-A0A9P9IWL2-F1
#
_cell.length_a   1.000
_cell.length_b   1.000
_cell.length_c   1.000
_cell.angle_alpha   90.00
_cell.angle_beta   90.00
_cell.angle_gamma   90.00
#
_symmetry.space_group_name_H-M   'P 1'
#
loop_
_entity.id
_entity.type
_entity.pdbx_description
1 polymer ?
#
loop_
_entity_poly.entity_id
_entity_poly.type
_entity_poly.pdbx_seq_one_letter_code
_entity_poly.pdbx_strand_id
1 'polypeptide(L)'
;MVEEWGENTSSFALSPRQDVPEGLAQFPAGPLNQFLKMISALPKGERALDVVGKILTPLQQGLANSAGIDTTREDLAEDAPCADVTVIFARGTTEPGSVGLVAGPPFFDALSEQLGAKSLAVQGVAYPATFAGFNRNGTDGVPSMTNFINQAAADCPNTKIVMSGYSQGALVVRSTADTLPADTMAKINSVLTFGDPRNPDPITGADGKTMIICQENDSVCSGGFINVAHLTYGANATVAAQFVVQRASSE
;
A
#
# COMPACT_ATOMS: atom_id res chain seq x y z
N MET A 1 42.13 -43.08 -29.93
CA MET A 1 41.84 -43.47 -28.54
C MET A 1 42.74 -42.61 -27.66
N VAL A 2 42.29 -41.62 -26.89
CA VAL A 2 41.00 -41.43 -26.19
C VAL A 2 40.76 -39.90 -26.00
N GLU A 3 39.50 -39.52 -26.27
CA GLU A 3 38.60 -38.42 -25.83
C GLU A 3 39.07 -36.99 -25.44
N GLU A 4 38.35 -36.04 -26.04
CA GLU A 4 38.12 -34.65 -25.63
C GLU A 4 37.42 -34.54 -24.26
N TRP A 5 37.82 -33.54 -23.46
CA TRP A 5 36.94 -32.90 -22.48
C TRP A 5 37.17 -31.39 -22.54
N GLY A 6 36.19 -30.67 -23.11
CA GLY A 6 36.12 -29.22 -23.07
C GLY A 6 35.58 -28.75 -21.73
N GLU A 7 36.32 -27.90 -21.03
CA GLU A 7 35.81 -27.17 -19.89
C GLU A 7 35.17 -25.85 -20.36
N ASN A 8 33.86 -25.93 -20.57
CA ASN A 8 32.97 -24.80 -20.64
C ASN A 8 32.85 -24.18 -19.24
N THR A 9 33.69 -23.21 -18.91
CA THR A 9 33.47 -22.32 -17.77
C THR A 9 32.81 -21.04 -18.26
N SER A 10 31.53 -21.17 -18.63
CA SER A 10 30.64 -20.02 -18.76
C SER A 10 30.67 -19.26 -17.44
N SER A 11 31.23 -18.06 -17.45
CA SER A 11 31.03 -17.11 -16.38
C SER A 11 29.52 -16.94 -16.20
N PHE A 12 29.01 -17.20 -14.98
CA PHE A 12 27.70 -16.73 -14.58
C PHE A 12 27.76 -15.20 -14.38
N ALA A 13 28.16 -14.48 -15.42
CA ALA A 13 27.88 -13.07 -15.52
C ALA A 13 26.38 -12.97 -15.75
N LEU A 14 25.65 -12.61 -14.69
CA LEU A 14 24.26 -12.22 -14.80
C LEU A 14 24.16 -11.14 -15.87
N SER A 15 23.42 -11.41 -16.95
CA SER A 15 23.12 -10.42 -17.98
C SER A 15 22.56 -9.16 -17.32
N PRO A 16 22.92 -7.95 -17.79
CA PRO A 16 22.25 -6.72 -17.35
C PRO A 16 20.75 -6.90 -17.52
N ARG A 17 20.00 -6.59 -16.44
CA ARG A 17 18.56 -6.81 -16.35
C ARG A 17 17.83 -6.27 -17.58
N GLN A 18 16.96 -7.11 -18.14
CA GLN A 18 15.77 -6.66 -18.87
C GLN A 18 15.02 -5.65 -17.98
N ASP A 19 14.56 -4.58 -18.60
CA ASP A 19 14.16 -3.30 -18.01
C ASP A 19 13.50 -3.39 -16.62
N VAL A 20 13.98 -2.59 -15.67
CA VAL A 20 13.33 -2.41 -14.37
C VAL A 20 11.92 -1.85 -14.65
N PRO A 21 10.84 -2.47 -14.15
CA PRO A 21 9.50 -1.92 -14.33
C PRO A 21 9.47 -0.45 -13.88
N GLU A 22 8.78 0.43 -14.61
CA GLU A 22 8.81 1.88 -14.38
C GLU A 22 8.47 2.25 -12.93
N GLY A 23 7.48 1.58 -12.32
CA GLY A 23 7.13 1.78 -10.91
C GLY A 23 8.19 1.35 -9.90
N LEU A 24 9.19 0.56 -10.30
CA LEU A 24 10.38 0.25 -9.50
C LEU A 24 11.58 1.12 -9.87
N ALA A 25 11.55 1.82 -11.01
CA ALA A 25 12.65 2.68 -11.46
C ALA A 25 12.85 3.90 -10.55
N GLN A 26 11.83 4.28 -9.78
CA GLN A 26 11.90 5.32 -8.74
C GLN A 26 12.79 4.94 -7.55
N PHE A 27 13.15 3.66 -7.38
CA PHE A 27 14.03 3.20 -6.31
C PHE A 27 15.46 2.93 -6.81
N PRO A 28 16.50 3.28 -6.04
CA PRO A 28 17.87 2.98 -6.41
C PRO A 28 18.11 1.47 -6.49
N ALA A 29 18.80 1.03 -7.55
CA ALA A 29 18.96 -0.39 -7.87
C ALA A 29 19.63 -1.23 -6.77
N GLY A 30 20.48 -0.66 -5.91
CA GLY A 30 21.16 -1.43 -4.86
C GLY A 30 20.19 -2.01 -3.81
N PRO A 31 19.56 -1.15 -2.99
CA PRO A 31 18.62 -1.58 -1.96
C PRO A 31 17.38 -2.29 -2.52
N LEU A 32 16.91 -1.91 -3.72
CA LEU A 32 15.75 -2.52 -4.37
C LEU A 32 16.02 -3.98 -4.73
N ASN A 33 17.21 -4.27 -5.26
CA ASN A 33 17.58 -5.63 -5.67
C ASN A 33 17.68 -6.58 -4.49
N GLN A 34 18.12 -6.07 -3.34
CA GLN A 34 18.14 -6.85 -2.10
C GLN A 34 16.74 -7.10 -1.58
N PHE A 35 15.86 -6.08 -1.62
CA PHE A 35 14.48 -6.21 -1.21
C PHE A 35 13.72 -7.24 -2.05
N LEU A 36 13.82 -7.16 -3.38
CA LEU A 36 13.21 -8.13 -4.30
C LEU A 36 13.74 -9.55 -4.09
N LYS A 37 15.06 -9.72 -3.85
CA LYS A 37 15.66 -11.02 -3.55
C LYS A 37 15.11 -11.60 -2.24
N MET A 38 14.99 -10.79 -1.19
CA MET A 38 14.46 -11.25 0.10
C MET A 38 12.99 -11.67 0.01
N ILE A 39 12.16 -10.92 -0.72
CA ILE A 39 10.76 -11.28 -0.96
C ILE A 39 10.65 -12.61 -1.72
N SER A 40 11.52 -12.84 -2.71
CA SER A 40 11.54 -14.10 -3.45
C SER A 40 11.99 -15.31 -2.61
N ALA A 41 12.66 -15.06 -1.47
CA ALA A 41 13.23 -16.07 -0.59
C ALA A 41 12.41 -16.28 0.69
N LEU A 42 11.17 -15.79 0.74
CA LEU A 42 10.35 -15.82 1.95
C LEU A 42 10.08 -17.26 2.44
N PRO A 43 10.40 -17.58 3.71
CA PRO A 43 10.12 -18.87 4.30
C PRO A 43 8.62 -19.08 4.55
N LYS A 44 8.19 -20.34 4.52
CA LYS A 44 6.79 -20.72 4.81
C LYS A 44 6.54 -20.77 6.33
N GLY A 45 5.41 -20.22 6.77
CA GLY A 45 4.90 -20.34 8.15
C GLY A 45 5.09 -19.09 9.04
N GLU A 46 4.16 -18.88 9.97
CA GLU A 46 3.99 -17.60 10.69
C GLU A 46 5.21 -17.15 11.53
N ARG A 47 5.88 -18.07 12.24
CA ARG A 47 7.08 -17.73 13.03
C ARG A 47 8.24 -17.26 12.15
N ALA A 48 8.39 -17.87 10.98
CA ALA A 48 9.42 -17.49 10.04
C ALA A 48 9.11 -16.12 9.42
N LEU A 49 7.83 -15.83 9.19
CA LEU A 49 7.35 -14.56 8.67
C LEU A 49 7.48 -13.38 9.67
N ASP A 50 7.34 -13.59 10.98
CA ASP A 50 7.66 -12.56 11.99
C ASP A 50 9.15 -12.21 11.98
N VAL A 51 10.02 -13.22 11.95
CA VAL A 51 11.48 -13.03 11.87
C VAL A 51 11.85 -12.29 10.59
N VAL A 52 11.25 -12.65 9.47
CA VAL A 52 11.40 -11.96 8.18
C VAL A 52 10.98 -10.50 8.30
N GLY A 53 9.86 -10.18 8.95
CA GLY A 53 9.38 -8.81 9.10
C GLY A 53 10.41 -7.90 9.78
N LYS A 54 11.13 -8.43 10.78
CA LYS A 54 12.23 -7.73 11.45
C LYS A 54 13.42 -7.42 10.54
N ILE A 55 13.50 -8.05 9.36
CA ILE A 55 14.54 -7.80 8.35
C ILE A 55 13.96 -6.97 7.19
N LEU A 56 12.75 -7.27 6.73
CA LEU A 56 12.10 -6.57 5.62
C LEU A 56 11.80 -5.11 5.97
N THR A 57 11.22 -4.84 7.15
CA THR A 57 10.82 -3.47 7.51
C THR A 57 12.02 -2.52 7.56
N PRO A 58 13.15 -2.84 8.21
CA PRO A 58 14.33 -1.97 8.17
C PRO A 58 14.93 -1.85 6.76
N LEU A 59 14.92 -2.90 5.95
CA LEU A 59 15.41 -2.84 4.57
C LEU A 59 14.56 -1.89 3.70
N GLN A 60 13.24 -1.99 3.85
CA GLN A 60 12.28 -1.10 3.20
C GLN A 60 12.42 0.35 3.68
N GLN A 61 12.67 0.58 4.98
CA GLN A 61 12.97 1.93 5.48
C GLN A 61 14.28 2.46 4.88
N GLY A 62 15.34 1.64 4.80
CA GLY A 62 16.59 2.04 4.16
C GLY A 62 16.40 2.40 2.69
N LEU A 63 15.53 1.65 2.00
CA LEU A 63 15.08 1.95 0.64
C LEU A 63 14.37 3.32 0.56
N ALA A 64 13.37 3.55 1.41
CA ALA A 64 12.63 4.80 1.43
C ALA A 64 13.54 6.01 1.71
N ASN A 65 14.42 5.89 2.71
CA ASN A 65 15.41 6.92 3.03
C ASN A 65 16.34 7.22 1.85
N SER A 66 16.75 6.20 1.09
CA SER A 66 17.61 6.39 -0.09
C SER A 66 16.90 7.07 -1.27
N ALA A 67 15.57 6.96 -1.31
CA ALA A 67 14.72 7.60 -2.32
C ALA A 67 14.10 8.93 -1.84
N GLY A 68 14.35 9.34 -0.58
CA GLY A 68 13.74 10.54 0.01
C GLY A 68 12.23 10.42 0.23
N ILE A 69 11.71 9.20 0.37
CA ILE A 69 10.28 8.93 0.57
C ILE A 69 9.96 8.97 2.06
N ASP A 70 8.97 9.78 2.43
CA ASP A 70 8.40 9.77 3.77
C ASP A 70 7.43 8.60 3.94
N THR A 71 7.73 7.72 4.88
CA THR A 71 6.95 6.50 5.17
C THR A 71 5.93 6.70 6.29
N THR A 72 5.88 7.88 6.90
CA THR A 72 5.06 8.18 8.08
C THR A 72 4.25 9.44 7.82
N ARG A 73 2.92 9.35 7.95
CA ARG A 73 2.01 10.49 7.85
C ARG A 73 1.02 10.44 8.99
N GLU A 74 0.98 11.50 9.79
CA GLU A 74 0.26 11.55 11.07
C GLU A 74 -0.54 12.85 11.21
N ASP A 75 -1.01 13.40 10.09
CA ASP A 75 -1.55 14.76 10.03
C ASP A 75 -2.74 14.95 11.02
N LEU A 76 -3.59 13.94 11.22
CA LEU A 76 -4.70 14.02 12.18
C LEU A 76 -4.24 13.79 13.63
N ALA A 77 -3.28 12.90 13.85
CA ALA A 77 -2.72 12.64 15.17
C ALA A 77 -1.87 13.83 15.69
N GLU A 78 -1.37 14.67 14.78
CA GLU A 78 -0.61 15.89 15.07
C GLU A 78 -1.45 17.17 14.98
N ASP A 79 -2.79 17.05 14.96
CA ASP A 79 -3.75 18.17 14.94
C ASP A 79 -3.52 19.17 13.78
N ALA A 80 -3.15 18.66 12.60
CA ALA A 80 -3.00 19.50 11.41
C ALA A 80 -4.33 20.21 11.06
N PRO A 81 -4.27 21.42 10.46
CA PRO A 81 -5.47 22.12 10.02
C PRO A 81 -6.33 21.28 9.07
N CYS A 82 -7.65 21.51 9.08
CA CYS A 82 -8.54 20.81 8.15
C CYS A 82 -8.13 21.03 6.70
N ALA A 83 -8.10 19.92 5.95
CA ALA A 83 -7.84 19.91 4.53
C ALA A 83 -9.14 19.74 3.73
N ASP A 84 -9.09 20.07 2.44
CA ASP A 84 -10.19 19.82 1.51
C ASP A 84 -10.41 18.31 1.29
N VAL A 85 -9.32 17.54 1.33
CA VAL A 85 -9.32 16.07 1.24
C VAL A 85 -8.49 15.48 2.36
N THR A 86 -9.02 14.45 3.03
CA THR A 86 -8.31 13.69 4.07
C THR A 86 -8.25 12.23 3.68
N VAL A 87 -7.05 11.70 3.50
CA VAL A 87 -6.81 10.28 3.23
C VAL A 87 -6.45 9.56 4.52
N ILE A 88 -7.19 8.50 4.85
CA ILE A 88 -6.85 7.58 5.93
C ILE A 88 -6.36 6.29 5.30
N PHE A 89 -5.07 6.00 5.46
CA PHE A 89 -4.36 4.99 4.68
C PHE A 89 -3.78 3.87 5.56
N ALA A 90 -4.09 2.61 5.24
CA ALA A 90 -3.46 1.44 5.84
C ALA A 90 -2.38 0.85 4.92
N ARG A 91 -1.14 0.77 5.42
CA ARG A 91 0.03 0.24 4.67
C ARG A 91 -0.03 -1.28 4.43
N GLY A 92 0.93 -1.81 3.68
CA GLY A 92 1.08 -3.24 3.44
C GLY A 92 1.81 -4.01 4.55
N THR A 93 1.78 -5.33 4.48
CA THR A 93 2.52 -6.19 5.43
C THR A 93 4.00 -5.84 5.42
N THR A 94 4.56 -5.69 6.61
CA THR A 94 5.96 -5.32 6.89
C THR A 94 6.37 -3.94 6.42
N GLU A 95 5.48 -3.14 5.81
CA GLU A 95 5.85 -1.80 5.37
C GLU A 95 6.28 -0.91 6.55
N PRO A 96 7.28 -0.02 6.33
CA PRO A 96 7.77 0.90 7.34
C PRO A 96 6.79 2.03 7.63
N GLY A 97 7.03 2.75 8.73
CA GLY A 97 6.23 3.89 9.14
C GLY A 97 4.74 3.56 9.27
N SER A 98 3.89 4.53 8.96
CA SER A 98 2.43 4.37 9.02
C SER A 98 1.76 4.24 7.65
N VAL A 99 2.42 4.70 6.57
CA VAL A 99 1.89 4.67 5.20
C VAL A 99 2.72 3.83 4.22
N GLY A 100 3.88 3.33 4.64
CA GLY A 100 4.71 2.48 3.79
C GLY A 100 5.40 3.24 2.67
N LEU A 101 5.79 2.52 1.60
CA LEU A 101 6.57 3.08 0.49
C LEU A 101 6.01 2.73 -0.90
N VAL A 102 5.25 1.64 -1.03
CA VAL A 102 4.90 1.08 -2.35
C VAL A 102 3.73 1.81 -3.00
N ALA A 103 2.59 1.89 -2.30
CA ALA A 103 1.35 2.42 -2.85
C ALA A 103 1.00 3.79 -2.25
N GLY A 104 1.22 3.98 -0.95
CA GLY A 104 0.81 5.18 -0.21
C GLY A 104 1.46 6.47 -0.74
N PRO A 105 2.78 6.67 -0.56
CA PRO A 105 3.43 7.92 -0.96
C PRO A 105 3.21 8.31 -2.43
N PRO A 106 3.39 7.40 -3.43
CA PRO A 106 3.10 7.74 -4.82
C PRO A 106 1.65 8.20 -5.05
N PHE A 107 0.68 7.54 -4.40
CA PHE A 107 -0.73 7.93 -4.48
C PHE A 107 -0.98 9.32 -3.88
N PHE A 108 -0.38 9.65 -2.73
CA PHE A 108 -0.57 10.96 -2.10
C PHE A 108 0.07 12.07 -2.93
N ASP A 109 1.24 11.82 -3.52
CA ASP A 109 1.93 12.78 -4.40
C ASP A 109 1.08 13.08 -5.64
N ALA A 110 0.57 12.02 -6.30
CA ALA A 110 -0.31 12.16 -7.46
C ALA A 110 -1.65 12.85 -7.11
N LEU A 111 -2.18 12.59 -5.92
CA LEU A 111 -3.40 13.23 -5.44
C LEU A 111 -3.17 14.72 -5.14
N SER A 112 -2.09 15.05 -4.46
CA SER A 112 -1.68 16.43 -4.18
C SER A 112 -1.54 17.24 -5.48
N GLU A 113 -0.87 16.67 -6.49
CA GLU A 113 -0.72 17.30 -7.80
C GLU A 113 -2.07 17.57 -8.48
N GLN A 114 -2.98 16.59 -8.47
CA GLN A 114 -4.29 16.72 -9.11
C GLN A 114 -5.29 17.59 -8.34
N LEU A 115 -5.10 17.76 -7.04
CA LEU A 115 -5.89 18.67 -6.21
C LEU A 115 -5.56 20.14 -6.49
N GLY A 116 -4.38 20.43 -7.02
CA GLY A 116 -3.95 21.77 -7.37
C GLY A 116 -3.89 22.69 -6.14
N ALA A 117 -4.81 23.65 -6.06
CA ALA A 117 -4.88 24.58 -4.92
C ALA A 117 -5.60 24.01 -3.69
N LYS A 118 -6.29 22.86 -3.83
CA LYS A 118 -6.95 22.20 -2.70
C LYS A 118 -5.92 21.51 -1.82
N SER A 119 -6.13 21.59 -0.53
CA SER A 119 -5.28 21.02 0.52
C SER A 119 -5.52 19.52 0.72
N LEU A 120 -4.47 18.78 1.07
CA LEU A 120 -4.48 17.35 1.33
C LEU A 120 -3.91 17.07 2.73
N ALA A 121 -4.66 16.36 3.55
CA ALA A 121 -4.17 15.73 4.78
C ALA A 121 -4.09 14.21 4.59
N VAL A 122 -3.06 13.58 5.14
CA VAL A 122 -2.86 12.13 5.12
C VAL A 122 -2.63 11.63 6.53
N GLN A 123 -3.40 10.63 6.93
CA GLN A 123 -3.27 9.95 8.19
C GLN A 123 -3.03 8.46 7.96
N GLY A 124 -1.89 7.96 8.42
CA GLY A 124 -1.59 6.54 8.44
C GLY A 124 -2.35 5.81 9.54
N VAL A 125 -2.81 4.60 9.27
CA VAL A 125 -3.40 3.74 10.29
C VAL A 125 -2.28 3.22 11.20
N ALA A 126 -2.41 3.44 12.50
CA ALA A 126 -1.46 3.00 13.50
C ALA A 126 -1.73 1.53 13.87
N TYR A 127 -1.02 0.62 13.21
CA TYR A 127 -1.12 -0.82 13.46
C TYR A 127 0.18 -1.57 13.10
N PRO A 128 0.35 -2.82 13.56
CA PRO A 128 1.63 -3.53 13.42
C PRO A 128 2.01 -3.94 11.99
N ALA A 129 1.04 -4.09 11.08
CA ALA A 129 1.25 -4.58 9.71
C ALA A 129 2.03 -5.92 9.62
N THR A 130 1.81 -6.88 10.51
CA THR A 130 2.57 -8.15 10.54
C THR A 130 1.91 -9.23 9.69
N PHE A 131 2.64 -10.28 9.29
CA PHE A 131 2.03 -11.42 8.61
C PHE A 131 0.93 -12.12 9.43
N ALA A 132 1.08 -12.15 10.76
CA ALA A 132 0.01 -12.64 11.64
C ALA A 132 -1.25 -11.75 11.58
N GLY A 133 -1.07 -10.44 11.42
CA GLY A 133 -2.17 -9.50 11.13
C GLY A 133 -2.82 -9.76 9.77
N PHE A 134 -2.02 -10.09 8.74
CA PHE A 134 -2.54 -10.46 7.41
C PHE A 134 -3.49 -11.66 7.50
N ASN A 135 -3.04 -12.72 8.16
CA ASN A 135 -3.83 -13.94 8.35
C ASN A 135 -5.10 -13.72 9.19
N ARG A 136 -5.17 -12.61 9.94
CA ARG A 136 -6.33 -12.19 10.72
C ARG A 136 -7.11 -11.04 10.05
N ASN A 137 -7.04 -10.95 8.72
CA ASN A 137 -7.75 -9.97 7.91
C ASN A 137 -7.45 -8.50 8.26
N GLY A 138 -6.27 -8.20 8.79
CA GLY A 138 -5.90 -6.83 9.17
C GLY A 138 -6.77 -6.25 10.30
N THR A 139 -7.50 -7.07 11.04
CA THR A 139 -8.41 -6.61 12.12
C THR A 139 -7.70 -5.78 13.19
N ASP A 140 -6.39 -5.96 13.37
CA ASP A 140 -5.58 -5.14 14.28
C ASP A 140 -5.57 -3.63 13.91
N GLY A 141 -5.81 -3.28 12.64
CA GLY A 141 -5.85 -1.89 12.18
C GLY A 141 -7.22 -1.23 12.25
N VAL A 142 -8.29 -2.02 12.44
CA VAL A 142 -9.67 -1.53 12.43
C VAL A 142 -9.92 -0.45 13.49
N PRO A 143 -9.49 -0.61 14.75
CA PRO A 143 -9.71 0.42 15.77
C PRO A 143 -9.09 1.77 15.40
N SER A 144 -7.86 1.77 14.87
CA SER A 144 -7.17 3.01 14.49
C SER A 144 -7.82 3.66 13.26
N MET A 145 -8.16 2.88 12.22
CA MET A 145 -8.83 3.42 11.03
C MET A 145 -10.20 4.00 11.38
N THR A 146 -11.01 3.29 12.18
CA THR A 146 -12.32 3.78 12.65
C THR A 146 -12.18 5.05 13.49
N ASN A 147 -11.17 5.12 14.36
CA ASN A 147 -10.91 6.33 15.16
C ASN A 147 -10.64 7.54 14.27
N PHE A 148 -9.72 7.41 13.30
CA PHE A 148 -9.38 8.52 12.42
C PHE A 148 -10.52 8.90 11.46
N ILE A 149 -11.35 7.95 11.03
CA ILE A 149 -12.56 8.27 10.24
C ILE A 149 -13.51 9.13 11.06
N ASN A 150 -13.76 8.75 12.32
CA ASN A 150 -14.64 9.51 13.21
C ASN A 150 -14.04 10.87 13.56
N GLN A 151 -12.73 10.95 13.78
CA GLN A 151 -12.01 12.20 14.03
C GLN A 151 -12.12 13.15 12.83
N ALA A 152 -11.79 12.69 11.62
CA ALA A 152 -11.93 13.47 10.39
C ALA A 152 -13.35 14.01 10.21
N ALA A 153 -14.36 13.15 10.44
CA ALA A 153 -15.76 13.49 10.29
C ALA A 153 -16.29 14.47 11.36
N ALA A 154 -15.67 14.50 12.55
CA ALA A 154 -16.05 15.39 13.65
C ALA A 154 -15.35 16.74 13.54
N ASP A 155 -14.03 16.72 13.35
CA ASP A 155 -13.18 17.92 13.42
C ASP A 155 -13.21 18.70 12.10
N CYS A 156 -13.36 17.99 10.97
CA CYS A 156 -13.32 18.56 9.62
C CYS A 156 -14.55 18.14 8.80
N PRO A 157 -15.78 18.55 9.18
CA PRO A 157 -17.02 18.06 8.56
C PRO A 157 -17.15 18.33 7.05
N ASN A 158 -16.35 19.25 6.50
CA ASN A 158 -16.32 19.58 5.07
C ASN A 158 -15.26 18.80 4.27
N THR A 159 -14.34 18.08 4.94
CA THR A 159 -13.30 17.31 4.25
C THR A 159 -13.90 16.16 3.45
N LYS A 160 -13.35 15.88 2.27
CA LYS A 160 -13.65 14.64 1.55
C LYS A 160 -12.80 13.51 2.11
N ILE A 161 -13.42 12.68 2.96
CA ILE A 161 -12.74 11.53 3.58
C ILE A 161 -12.53 10.42 2.55
N VAL A 162 -11.29 9.99 2.40
CA VAL A 162 -10.88 8.87 1.55
C VAL A 162 -10.39 7.74 2.44
N MET A 163 -11.02 6.56 2.35
CA MET A 163 -10.58 5.36 3.06
C MET A 163 -9.76 4.49 2.10
N SER A 164 -8.48 4.25 2.41
CA SER A 164 -7.59 3.57 1.48
C SER A 164 -6.65 2.56 2.15
N GLY A 165 -6.21 1.55 1.40
CA GLY A 165 -5.19 0.63 1.89
C GLY A 165 -4.56 -0.26 0.83
N TYR A 166 -3.37 -0.78 1.13
CA TYR A 166 -2.59 -1.63 0.25
C TYR A 166 -2.32 -3.00 0.88
N SER A 167 -2.50 -4.09 0.11
CA SER A 167 -2.20 -5.46 0.56
C SER A 167 -2.97 -5.83 1.84
N GLN A 168 -2.29 -6.05 2.97
CA GLN A 168 -2.94 -6.16 4.27
C GLN A 168 -3.83 -4.96 4.62
N GLY A 169 -3.40 -3.74 4.27
CA GLY A 169 -4.17 -2.54 4.47
C GLY A 169 -5.51 -2.54 3.72
N ALA A 170 -5.60 -3.23 2.57
CA ALA A 170 -6.89 -3.45 1.92
C ALA A 170 -7.81 -4.35 2.76
N LEU A 171 -7.25 -5.32 3.48
CA LEU A 171 -8.00 -6.12 4.46
C LEU A 171 -8.42 -5.27 5.68
N VAL A 172 -7.59 -4.32 6.13
CA VAL A 172 -7.96 -3.34 7.16
C VAL A 172 -9.17 -2.53 6.69
N VAL A 173 -9.12 -1.96 5.47
CA VAL A 173 -10.22 -1.20 4.86
C VAL A 173 -11.51 -2.02 4.83
N ARG A 174 -11.45 -3.26 4.37
CA ARG A 174 -12.63 -4.15 4.31
C ARG A 174 -13.17 -4.47 5.69
N SER A 175 -12.31 -4.84 6.63
CA SER A 175 -12.72 -5.17 8.00
C SER A 175 -13.29 -3.95 8.75
N THR A 176 -12.78 -2.76 8.45
CA THR A 176 -13.37 -1.51 8.94
C THR A 176 -14.74 -1.29 8.32
N ALA A 177 -14.87 -1.40 7.00
CA ALA A 177 -16.15 -1.24 6.30
C ALA A 177 -17.23 -2.24 6.79
N ASP A 178 -16.86 -3.48 7.10
CA ASP A 178 -17.76 -4.52 7.63
C ASP A 178 -18.31 -4.19 9.02
N THR A 179 -17.66 -3.30 9.78
CA THR A 179 -18.02 -2.96 11.16
C THR A 179 -18.44 -1.49 11.34
N LEU A 180 -18.26 -0.66 10.32
CA LEU A 180 -18.54 0.77 10.38
C LEU A 180 -20.07 1.01 10.35
N PRO A 181 -20.63 1.86 11.23
CA PRO A 181 -22.04 2.25 11.15
C PRO A 181 -22.35 2.86 9.78
N ALA A 182 -23.54 2.56 9.23
CA ALA A 182 -23.95 3.03 7.91
C ALA A 182 -23.87 4.57 7.77
N ASP A 183 -24.26 5.30 8.82
CA ASP A 183 -24.19 6.77 8.84
C ASP A 183 -22.75 7.30 8.79
N THR A 184 -21.79 6.60 9.41
CA THR A 184 -20.37 6.94 9.32
C THR A 184 -19.82 6.57 7.95
N MET A 185 -20.18 5.39 7.42
CA MET A 185 -19.81 4.96 6.08
C MET A 185 -20.31 5.95 5.03
N ALA A 186 -21.51 6.53 5.19
CA ALA A 186 -22.07 7.53 4.29
C ALA A 186 -21.23 8.82 4.19
N LYS A 187 -20.47 9.18 5.24
CA LYS A 187 -19.57 10.35 5.25
C LYS A 187 -18.28 10.13 4.45
N ILE A 188 -17.93 8.89 4.13
CA ILE A 188 -16.74 8.57 3.33
C ILE A 188 -17.03 8.90 1.87
N ASN A 189 -16.23 9.76 1.27
CA ASN A 189 -16.38 10.18 -0.13
C ASN A 189 -15.97 9.08 -1.10
N SER A 190 -14.86 8.40 -0.83
CA SER A 190 -14.35 7.32 -1.69
C SER A 190 -13.61 6.26 -0.88
N VAL A 191 -13.68 5.02 -1.38
CA VAL A 191 -12.94 3.87 -0.86
C VAL A 191 -12.07 3.32 -1.97
N LEU A 192 -10.79 3.13 -1.72
CA LEU A 192 -9.89 2.57 -2.73
C LEU A 192 -8.88 1.59 -2.14
N THR A 193 -8.62 0.49 -2.84
CA THR A 193 -7.65 -0.51 -2.39
C THR A 193 -6.65 -0.85 -3.48
N PHE A 194 -5.41 -1.12 -3.08
CA PHE A 194 -4.33 -1.59 -3.96
C PHE A 194 -3.94 -3.02 -3.53
N GLY A 195 -3.82 -3.95 -4.48
CA GLY A 195 -3.35 -5.31 -4.16
C GLY A 195 -4.27 -6.05 -3.20
N ASP A 196 -5.58 -5.93 -3.41
CA ASP A 196 -6.61 -6.40 -2.49
C ASP A 196 -6.75 -7.93 -2.50
N PRO A 197 -6.43 -8.64 -1.40
CA PRO A 197 -6.50 -10.11 -1.37
C PRO A 197 -7.91 -10.69 -1.47
N ARG A 198 -8.94 -9.86 -1.34
CA ARG A 198 -10.36 -10.26 -1.45
C ARG A 198 -11.00 -9.82 -2.77
N ASN A 199 -10.22 -9.34 -3.74
CA ASN A 199 -10.74 -9.08 -5.08
C ASN A 199 -11.33 -10.37 -5.71
N PRO A 200 -12.50 -10.33 -6.39
CA PRO A 200 -13.31 -9.16 -6.75
C PRO A 200 -14.52 -8.89 -5.83
N ASP A 201 -14.51 -9.37 -4.58
CA ASP A 201 -15.62 -9.11 -3.66
C ASP A 201 -15.86 -7.59 -3.49
N PRO A 202 -17.13 -7.13 -3.46
CA PRO A 202 -17.43 -5.73 -3.16
C PRO A 202 -16.98 -5.35 -1.74
N ILE A 203 -16.72 -4.06 -1.52
CA ILE A 203 -16.45 -3.53 -0.17
C ILE A 203 -17.79 -3.05 0.42
N THR A 204 -18.13 -3.57 1.60
CA THR A 204 -19.39 -3.30 2.29
C THR A 204 -19.68 -1.80 2.40
N GLY A 205 -20.87 -1.38 1.93
CA GLY A 205 -21.33 0.02 2.02
C GLY A 205 -20.60 1.03 1.11
N ALA A 206 -19.72 0.56 0.22
CA ALA A 206 -18.94 1.41 -0.69
C ALA A 206 -19.53 1.48 -2.12
N ASP A 207 -20.78 1.06 -2.31
CA ASP A 207 -21.46 1.07 -3.60
C ASP A 207 -21.42 2.47 -4.25
N GLY A 208 -21.03 2.52 -5.53
CA GLY A 208 -20.89 3.77 -6.28
C GLY A 208 -19.69 4.65 -5.91
N LYS A 209 -18.91 4.29 -4.89
CA LYS A 209 -17.75 5.07 -4.41
C LYS A 209 -16.48 4.25 -4.15
N THR A 210 -16.42 3.03 -4.69
CA THR A 210 -15.29 2.12 -4.54
C THR A 210 -14.43 1.99 -5.81
N MET A 211 -13.11 1.83 -5.64
CA MET A 211 -12.17 1.40 -6.67
C MET A 211 -11.21 0.35 -6.10
N ILE A 212 -11.22 -0.86 -6.65
CA ILE A 212 -10.28 -1.93 -6.29
C ILE A 212 -9.25 -2.04 -7.41
N ILE A 213 -7.97 -1.80 -7.11
CA ILE A 213 -6.87 -1.84 -8.06
C ILE A 213 -6.05 -3.12 -7.83
N CYS A 214 -6.21 -4.07 -8.74
CA CYS A 214 -5.41 -5.29 -8.81
C CYS A 214 -4.65 -5.32 -10.14
N GLN A 215 -3.30 -5.32 -10.09
CA GLN A 215 -2.50 -5.39 -11.31
C GLN A 215 -2.61 -6.77 -11.95
N GLU A 216 -2.43 -6.82 -13.26
CA GLU A 216 -2.29 -8.09 -13.96
C GLU A 216 -1.11 -8.87 -13.37
N ASN A 217 -1.31 -10.17 -13.16
CA ASN A 217 -0.35 -11.07 -12.53
C ASN A 217 -0.04 -10.79 -11.06
N ASP A 218 -0.74 -9.90 -10.35
CA ASP A 218 -0.64 -9.84 -8.90
C ASP A 218 -1.29 -11.09 -8.28
N SER A 219 -0.44 -12.01 -7.84
CA SER A 219 -0.87 -13.24 -7.19
C SER A 219 -1.63 -12.98 -5.89
N VAL A 220 -1.33 -11.92 -5.15
CA VAL A 220 -1.99 -11.62 -3.86
C VAL A 220 -3.47 -11.35 -4.06
N CYS A 221 -3.84 -10.66 -5.13
CA CYS A 221 -5.23 -10.42 -5.53
C CYS A 221 -6.03 -11.69 -5.86
N SER A 222 -5.36 -12.85 -5.93
CA SER A 222 -5.96 -14.17 -6.16
C SER A 222 -5.65 -15.16 -5.02
N GLY A 223 -5.23 -14.68 -3.86
CA GLY A 223 -4.90 -15.49 -2.68
C GLY A 223 -3.50 -16.14 -2.72
N GLY A 224 -2.64 -15.71 -3.63
CA GLY A 224 -1.26 -16.17 -3.78
C GLY A 224 -0.24 -15.36 -2.98
N PHE A 225 1.04 -15.66 -3.19
CA PHE A 225 2.15 -14.98 -2.53
C PHE A 225 2.59 -13.71 -3.25
N ILE A 226 3.23 -12.79 -2.51
CA ILE A 226 3.81 -11.55 -3.05
C ILE A 226 4.75 -11.86 -4.22
N ASN A 227 4.58 -11.11 -5.30
CA ASN A 227 5.48 -11.10 -6.46
C ASN A 227 5.76 -9.66 -6.90
N VAL A 228 6.48 -9.47 -8.02
CA VAL A 228 6.86 -8.14 -8.50
C VAL A 228 5.65 -7.26 -8.82
N ALA A 229 4.59 -7.80 -9.41
CA ALA A 229 3.37 -7.05 -9.73
C ALA A 229 2.72 -6.46 -8.48
N HIS A 230 2.81 -7.15 -7.34
CA HIS A 230 2.33 -6.64 -6.06
C HIS A 230 3.14 -5.44 -5.54
N LEU A 231 4.36 -5.20 -6.05
CA LEU A 231 5.28 -4.17 -5.57
C LEU A 231 5.33 -2.93 -6.47
N THR A 232 4.49 -2.88 -7.51
CA THR A 232 4.54 -1.84 -8.56
C THR A 232 3.32 -0.92 -8.55
N TYR A 233 2.57 -0.85 -7.46
CA TYR A 233 1.34 -0.05 -7.37
C TYR A 233 1.54 1.46 -7.49
N GLY A 234 2.78 1.96 -7.36
CA GLY A 234 3.11 3.34 -7.72
C GLY A 234 2.69 3.71 -9.16
N ALA A 235 2.72 2.74 -10.09
CA ALA A 235 2.26 2.95 -11.47
C ALA A 235 0.74 3.24 -11.58
N ASN A 236 -0.04 2.94 -10.54
CA ASN A 236 -1.48 3.21 -10.50
C ASN A 236 -1.84 4.47 -9.71
N ALA A 237 -0.85 5.21 -9.18
CA ALA A 237 -1.07 6.39 -8.37
C ALA A 237 -1.94 7.45 -9.08
N THR A 238 -1.62 7.75 -10.34
CA THR A 238 -2.34 8.76 -11.13
C THR A 238 -3.82 8.41 -11.31
N VAL A 239 -4.14 7.15 -11.64
CA VAL A 239 -5.54 6.73 -11.82
C VAL A 239 -6.31 6.67 -10.49
N ALA A 240 -5.64 6.28 -9.40
CA ALA A 240 -6.23 6.32 -8.06
C ALA A 240 -6.55 7.76 -7.61
N ALA A 241 -5.63 8.70 -7.84
CA ALA A 241 -5.83 10.12 -7.58
C ALA A 241 -6.99 10.69 -8.42
N GLN A 242 -7.07 10.35 -9.70
CA GLN A 242 -8.16 10.79 -10.59
C GLN A 242 -9.52 10.32 -10.07
N PHE A 243 -9.61 9.07 -9.60
CA PHE A 243 -10.84 8.54 -9.03
C PHE A 243 -11.30 9.35 -7.80
N VAL A 244 -10.38 9.67 -6.90
CA VAL A 244 -10.68 10.50 -5.71
C VAL A 244 -11.16 11.89 -6.13
N VAL A 245 -10.45 12.57 -7.03
CA VAL A 245 -10.83 13.92 -7.48
C VAL A 245 -12.21 13.92 -8.16
N GLN A 246 -12.52 12.88 -8.95
CA GLN A 246 -13.82 12.73 -9.59
C GLN A 246 -14.96 12.51 -8.57
N ARG A 247 -14.73 11.71 -7.52
CA ARG A 247 -15.72 11.51 -6.44
C ARG A 247 -15.86 12.73 -5.53
N ALA A 248 -14.79 13.48 -5.32
CA ALA A 248 -14.81 14.71 -4.54
C ALA A 248 -15.56 15.86 -5.24
N SER A 249 -15.75 15.78 -6.56
CA SER A 249 -16.36 16.83 -7.39
C SER A 249 -17.82 16.52 -7.80
N SER A 250 -18.35 15.34 -7.48
CA SER A 250 -19.68 14.90 -7.92
C SER A 250 -20.82 15.28 -6.95
N GLU A 251 -20.69 16.40 -6.25
CA GLU A 251 -21.72 16.96 -5.35
C GLU A 251 -22.44 18.17 -5.97
#